data_AF-A0A3P7PTY3-F1
#
_entry.id   AF-A0A3P7PTY3-F1
#
_cell.length_a   1.000
_cell.length_b   1.000
_cell.length_c   1.000
_cell.angle_alpha   90.00
_cell.angle_beta   90.00
_cell.angle_gamma   90.00
#
_symmetry.space_group_name_H-M   'P 1'
#
loop_
_entity.id
_entity.type
_entity.pdbx_description
1 polymer ?
#
loop_
_entity_poly.entity_id
_entity_poly.type
_entity_poly.pdbx_seq_one_letter_code
_entity_poly.pdbx_strand_id
1 'polypeptide(L)'
;MDKIYELAYVPDWQSNLDQLEELSIKEDWSYKEYNSNKNGKNPILHQYINHTIGRLLDEREQEDSIELKQKVLYIDDNIFCFNTGLYTNEYQEIFGYMEKNKNQDRQEWFFVKFLKSTSVEISNIFPKPRRAKYFNDVHELIYDYDLTLDPQLDHILTDEGNKNRIPESVRGLPLLAQISIFEGAIQLAKKKISANYKVAVPQYYNGGVQFLLPLAIDINSPESIDLVLAVKKIESTTGNYYYKGFTALTMDMAYNNARLLAKIDSDWLRV
;
A
#
# COMPACT_ATOMS: atom_id res chain seq x y z
N MET A 1 7.55 -7.36 -11.90
CA MET A 1 7.14 -6.81 -13.20
C MET A 1 5.72 -6.30 -12.99
N ASP A 2 5.37 -5.16 -13.57
CA ASP A 2 4.11 -4.49 -13.26
C ASP A 2 2.93 -5.23 -13.89
N LYS A 3 1.92 -5.55 -13.06
CA LYS A 3 0.77 -6.36 -13.48
C LYS A 3 0.01 -5.74 -14.64
N ILE A 4 -0.05 -4.41 -14.72
CA ILE A 4 -0.73 -3.75 -15.84
C ILE A 4 -0.10 -4.09 -17.19
N TYR A 5 1.24 -4.16 -17.29
CA TYR A 5 1.94 -4.43 -18.57
C TYR A 5 1.99 -5.93 -18.92
N GLU A 6 1.79 -6.81 -17.94
CA GLU A 6 1.58 -8.24 -18.17
C GLU A 6 0.21 -8.49 -18.83
N LEU A 7 -0.82 -7.78 -18.37
CA LEU A 7 -2.20 -7.97 -18.81
C LEU A 7 -2.53 -7.22 -20.10
N ALA A 8 -2.07 -5.98 -20.23
CA ALA A 8 -2.54 -5.07 -21.24
C ALA A 8 -1.41 -4.33 -21.97
N TYR A 9 -1.65 -4.02 -23.24
CA TYR A 9 -0.87 -3.05 -23.97
C TYR A 9 -1.32 -1.65 -23.56
N VAL A 10 -0.37 -0.83 -23.10
CA VAL A 10 -0.61 0.52 -22.58
C VAL A 10 0.32 1.50 -23.28
N PRO A 11 -0.12 2.20 -24.33
CA PRO A 11 0.75 3.07 -25.11
C PRO A 11 1.16 4.37 -24.37
N ASP A 12 0.28 4.93 -23.54
CA ASP A 12 0.56 6.16 -22.77
C ASP A 12 0.04 6.04 -21.34
N TRP A 13 0.79 5.35 -20.49
CA TRP A 13 0.38 5.11 -19.11
C TRP A 13 0.40 6.39 -18.27
N GLN A 14 1.37 7.28 -18.48
CA GLN A 14 1.47 8.51 -17.69
C GLN A 14 0.25 9.41 -17.91
N SER A 15 -0.20 9.60 -19.15
CA SER A 15 -1.40 10.38 -19.43
C SER A 15 -2.66 9.77 -18.79
N ASN A 16 -2.76 8.44 -18.77
CA ASN A 16 -3.85 7.76 -18.08
C ASN A 16 -3.80 7.97 -16.55
N LEU A 17 -2.61 7.99 -15.95
CA LEU A 17 -2.44 8.29 -14.52
C LEU A 17 -2.76 9.76 -14.20
N ASP A 18 -2.36 10.70 -15.05
CA ASP A 18 -2.68 12.13 -14.90
C ASP A 18 -4.21 12.33 -14.95
N GLN A 19 -4.90 11.66 -15.89
CA GLN A 19 -6.37 11.69 -15.97
C GLN A 19 -7.04 11.06 -14.74
N LEU A 20 -6.51 9.95 -14.22
CA LEU A 20 -7.05 9.31 -13.04
C LEU A 20 -6.91 10.20 -11.80
N GLU A 21 -5.75 10.83 -11.62
CA GLU A 21 -5.52 11.78 -10.54
C GLU A 21 -6.54 12.92 -10.60
N GLU A 22 -6.73 13.55 -11.76
CA GLU A 22 -7.69 14.63 -11.97
C GLU A 22 -9.15 14.19 -11.71
N LEU A 23 -9.49 12.96 -12.09
CA LEU A 23 -10.82 12.38 -11.91
C LEU A 23 -11.13 12.09 -10.44
N SER A 24 -10.10 11.78 -9.65
CA SER A 24 -10.21 11.33 -8.26
C SER A 24 -10.27 12.46 -7.25
N ILE A 25 -10.65 12.14 -6.01
CA ILE A 25 -10.50 13.05 -4.87
C ILE A 25 -9.03 13.46 -4.76
N LYS A 26 -8.78 14.76 -4.59
CA LYS A 26 -7.42 15.31 -4.50
C LYS A 26 -6.61 14.67 -3.36
N GLU A 27 -5.43 14.18 -3.73
CA GLU A 27 -4.44 13.53 -2.89
C GLU A 27 -3.05 13.78 -3.48
N ASP A 28 -2.01 13.66 -2.67
CA ASP A 28 -0.62 13.71 -3.14
C ASP A 28 -0.16 12.30 -3.52
N TRP A 29 0.28 12.14 -4.77
CA TRP A 29 0.76 10.89 -5.35
C TRP A 29 2.26 10.91 -5.67
N SER A 30 2.96 11.95 -5.24
CA SER A 30 4.39 12.14 -5.42
C SER A 30 5.18 11.67 -4.20
N TYR A 31 6.48 11.39 -4.40
CA TYR A 31 7.41 11.08 -3.32
C TYR A 31 8.10 12.34 -2.82
N LYS A 32 8.29 12.48 -1.51
CA LYS A 32 9.04 13.62 -0.93
C LYS A 32 10.53 13.40 -0.92
N GLU A 33 10.96 12.19 -0.58
CA GLU A 33 12.37 11.85 -0.38
C GLU A 33 12.98 11.22 -1.64
N TYR A 34 12.16 10.48 -2.40
CA TYR A 34 12.58 9.78 -3.61
C TYR A 34 12.35 10.60 -4.90
N ASN A 35 13.26 11.50 -5.22
CA ASN A 35 13.35 12.14 -6.55
C ASN A 35 13.91 11.16 -7.59
N SER A 36 13.17 10.10 -7.91
CA SER A 36 13.51 9.25 -9.06
C SER A 36 12.69 9.69 -10.28
N ASN A 37 13.35 10.36 -11.23
CA ASN A 37 12.84 10.65 -12.58
C ASN A 37 12.38 9.40 -13.36
N LYS A 38 12.49 8.19 -12.77
CA LYS A 38 12.15 6.91 -13.40
C LYS A 38 10.66 6.58 -13.35
N ASN A 39 9.91 7.13 -12.38
CA ASN A 39 8.54 6.66 -12.11
C ASN A 39 7.45 7.66 -12.51
N GLY A 40 7.80 8.68 -13.30
CA GLY A 40 6.86 9.70 -13.78
C GLY A 40 6.41 10.65 -12.68
N LYS A 41 5.33 11.41 -12.93
CA LYS A 41 4.81 12.42 -11.98
C LYS A 41 4.10 11.80 -10.78
N ASN A 42 3.47 10.63 -10.97
CA ASN A 42 2.52 10.04 -10.01
C ASN A 42 2.95 8.61 -9.61
N PRO A 43 4.14 8.44 -9.02
CA PRO A 43 4.71 7.12 -8.76
C PRO A 43 3.93 6.28 -7.73
N ILE A 44 3.33 6.93 -6.72
CA ILE A 44 2.51 6.23 -5.72
C ILE A 44 1.23 5.73 -6.35
N LEU A 45 0.58 6.54 -7.21
CA LEU A 45 -0.64 6.15 -7.91
C LEU A 45 -0.39 4.96 -8.85
N HIS A 46 0.74 4.99 -9.57
CA HIS A 46 1.19 3.88 -10.40
C HIS A 46 1.28 2.57 -9.60
N GLN A 47 1.96 2.60 -8.45
CA GLN A 47 2.12 1.42 -7.60
C GLN A 47 0.80 0.97 -6.98
N TYR A 48 -0.01 1.92 -6.52
CA TYR A 48 -1.35 1.65 -5.99
C TYR A 48 -2.20 0.87 -7.00
N ILE A 49 -2.27 1.31 -8.27
CA ILE A 49 -3.05 0.62 -9.29
C ILE A 49 -2.47 -0.77 -9.59
N ASN A 50 -1.14 -0.90 -9.71
CA ASN A 50 -0.52 -2.20 -9.95
C ASN A 50 -0.78 -3.21 -8.82
N HIS A 51 -0.67 -2.79 -7.56
CA HIS A 51 -1.00 -3.62 -6.41
C HIS A 51 -2.50 -3.95 -6.33
N THR A 52 -3.36 -3.00 -6.69
CA THR A 52 -4.82 -3.22 -6.74
C THR A 52 -5.17 -4.27 -7.78
N ILE A 53 -4.63 -4.18 -8.99
CA ILE A 53 -4.84 -5.18 -10.04
C ILE A 53 -4.33 -6.56 -9.60
N GLY A 54 -3.10 -6.62 -9.07
CA GLY A 54 -2.53 -7.88 -8.56
C GLY A 54 -3.42 -8.51 -7.49
N ARG A 55 -3.90 -7.70 -6.53
CA ARG A 55 -4.79 -8.18 -5.48
C ARG A 55 -6.12 -8.71 -6.03
N LEU A 56 -6.72 -8.01 -6.98
CA LEU A 56 -7.98 -8.42 -7.60
C LEU A 56 -7.83 -9.73 -8.39
N LEU A 57 -6.69 -9.94 -9.06
CA LEU A 57 -6.38 -11.20 -9.72
C LEU A 57 -6.29 -12.35 -8.71
N ASP A 58 -5.52 -12.16 -7.63
CA ASP A 58 -5.38 -13.15 -6.56
C ASP A 58 -6.74 -13.51 -5.94
N GLU A 59 -7.58 -12.51 -5.67
CA GLU A 59 -8.93 -12.71 -5.16
C GLU A 59 -9.80 -13.49 -6.15
N ARG A 60 -9.76 -13.12 -7.43
CA ARG A 60 -10.54 -13.81 -8.47
C ARG A 60 -10.16 -15.29 -8.61
N GLU A 61 -8.88 -15.62 -8.46
CA GLU A 61 -8.40 -17.00 -8.49
C GLU A 61 -8.93 -17.85 -7.33
N GLN A 62 -9.17 -17.21 -6.17
CA GLN A 62 -9.67 -17.87 -4.95
C GLN A 62 -11.19 -18.08 -4.94
N GLU A 63 -11.94 -17.42 -5.83
CA GLU A 63 -13.40 -17.58 -5.91
C GLU A 63 -13.79 -18.87 -6.67
N ASP A 64 -14.81 -19.57 -6.17
CA ASP A 64 -15.22 -20.86 -6.75
C ASP A 64 -16.19 -20.73 -7.93
N SER A 65 -17.01 -19.67 -7.96
CA SER A 65 -18.06 -19.50 -8.97
C SER A 65 -17.75 -18.39 -9.97
N ILE A 66 -18.21 -18.57 -11.20
CA ILE A 66 -18.06 -17.53 -12.23
C ILE A 66 -18.73 -16.22 -11.81
N GLU A 67 -19.88 -16.29 -11.13
CA GLU A 67 -20.59 -15.10 -10.66
C GLU A 67 -19.76 -14.31 -9.63
N LEU A 68 -19.11 -14.99 -8.69
CA LEU A 68 -18.23 -14.35 -7.71
C LEU A 68 -16.97 -13.79 -8.39
N LYS A 69 -16.38 -14.53 -9.34
CA LYS A 69 -15.25 -14.03 -10.15
C LYS A 69 -15.59 -12.72 -10.86
N GLN A 70 -16.77 -12.63 -11.50
CA GLN A 70 -17.22 -11.42 -12.18
C GLN A 70 -17.47 -10.25 -11.21
N LYS A 71 -17.87 -10.53 -9.96
CA LYS A 71 -17.98 -9.50 -8.91
C LYS A 71 -16.63 -8.97 -8.46
N VAL A 72 -15.53 -9.72 -8.59
CA VAL A 72 -14.18 -9.25 -8.26
C VAL A 72 -13.56 -8.49 -9.43
N LEU A 73 -13.55 -9.14 -10.60
CA LEU A 73 -13.04 -8.61 -11.85
C LEU A 73 -13.97 -9.04 -12.96
N TYR A 74 -14.52 -8.07 -13.67
CA TYR A 74 -15.39 -8.36 -14.79
C TYR A 74 -14.55 -8.67 -16.03
N ILE A 75 -14.70 -9.87 -16.58
CA ILE A 75 -13.97 -10.33 -17.77
C ILE A 75 -14.93 -11.12 -18.66
N ASP A 76 -15.15 -10.65 -19.88
CA ASP A 76 -15.84 -11.38 -20.95
C ASP A 76 -14.98 -11.45 -22.22
N ASP A 77 -15.55 -11.82 -23.37
CA ASP A 77 -14.79 -11.96 -24.62
C ASP A 77 -14.21 -10.64 -25.16
N ASN A 78 -14.73 -9.49 -24.73
CA ASN A 78 -14.38 -8.17 -25.27
C ASN A 78 -13.90 -7.18 -24.22
N ILE A 79 -14.30 -7.35 -22.96
CA ILE A 79 -14.14 -6.36 -21.89
C ILE A 79 -13.37 -6.99 -20.73
N PHE A 80 -12.38 -6.25 -20.23
CA PHE A 80 -11.79 -6.45 -18.91
C PHE A 80 -11.99 -5.17 -18.10
N CYS A 81 -12.65 -5.27 -16.95
CA CYS A 81 -12.98 -4.14 -16.11
C CYS A 81 -12.70 -4.44 -14.65
N PHE A 82 -12.07 -3.47 -13.97
CA PHE A 82 -11.73 -3.56 -12.56
C PHE A 82 -12.05 -2.25 -11.83
N ASN A 83 -12.38 -2.37 -10.55
CA ASN A 83 -12.58 -1.21 -9.68
C ASN A 83 -11.23 -0.72 -9.16
N THR A 84 -10.93 0.57 -9.34
CA THR A 84 -9.67 1.15 -8.86
C THR A 84 -9.64 1.33 -7.34
N GLY A 85 -10.79 1.31 -6.68
CA GLY A 85 -10.94 1.68 -5.27
C GLY A 85 -10.80 3.17 -4.98
N LEU A 86 -10.64 4.00 -6.01
CA LEU A 86 -10.67 5.46 -5.94
C LEU A 86 -12.07 5.98 -6.26
N TYR A 87 -12.33 7.19 -5.79
CA TYR A 87 -13.61 7.87 -5.92
C TYR A 87 -13.44 9.25 -6.51
N THR A 88 -14.45 9.74 -7.23
CA THR A 88 -14.55 11.15 -7.63
C THR A 88 -14.93 12.03 -6.45
N ASN A 89 -14.90 13.34 -6.63
CA ASN A 89 -15.37 14.30 -5.62
C ASN A 89 -16.86 14.12 -5.26
N GLU A 90 -17.65 13.53 -6.15
CA GLU A 90 -19.06 13.19 -5.93
C GLU A 90 -19.24 11.78 -5.32
N TYR A 91 -18.16 11.14 -4.87
CA TYR A 91 -18.14 9.77 -4.35
C TYR A 91 -18.63 8.71 -5.35
N GLN A 92 -18.40 8.94 -6.65
CA GLN A 92 -18.61 7.90 -7.66
C GLN A 92 -17.35 7.03 -7.77
N GLU A 93 -17.53 5.71 -7.81
CA GLU A 93 -16.42 4.78 -8.04
C GLU A 93 -15.78 5.00 -9.40
N ILE A 94 -14.46 4.78 -9.47
CA ILE A 94 -13.68 4.86 -10.70
C ILE A 94 -13.20 3.46 -11.08
N PHE A 95 -13.36 3.12 -12.36
CA PHE A 95 -13.03 1.82 -12.93
C PHE A 95 -11.95 1.96 -14.00
N GLY A 96 -11.06 0.98 -14.09
CA GLY A 96 -10.20 0.80 -15.25
C GLY A 96 -10.89 -0.07 -16.28
N TYR A 97 -11.00 0.42 -17.51
CA TYR A 97 -11.70 -0.25 -18.61
C TYR A 97 -10.71 -0.62 -19.72
N MET A 98 -10.70 -1.89 -20.10
CA MET A 98 -9.85 -2.44 -21.15
C MET A 98 -10.71 -3.21 -22.15
N GLU A 99 -10.25 -3.23 -23.39
CA GLU A 99 -10.89 -3.98 -24.47
C GLU A 99 -9.94 -5.05 -25.00
N LYS A 100 -10.50 -6.06 -25.67
CA LYS A 100 -9.67 -7.07 -26.33
C LYS A 100 -8.76 -6.43 -27.37
N ASN A 101 -7.47 -6.74 -27.28
CA ASN A 101 -6.50 -6.19 -28.19
C ASN A 101 -6.73 -6.74 -29.60
N LYS A 102 -6.74 -5.85 -30.60
CA LYS A 102 -6.89 -6.21 -32.01
C LYS A 102 -5.63 -6.85 -32.58
N ASN A 103 -4.47 -6.61 -31.95
CA ASN A 103 -3.19 -7.18 -32.36
C ASN A 103 -2.90 -8.44 -31.56
N GLN A 104 -2.83 -9.59 -32.23
CA GLN A 104 -2.59 -10.91 -31.62
C GLN A 104 -1.14 -11.12 -31.16
N ASP A 105 -0.18 -10.33 -31.65
CA ASP A 105 1.24 -10.43 -31.29
C ASP A 105 1.60 -9.60 -30.03
N ARG A 106 0.59 -9.11 -29.31
CA ARG A 106 0.71 -8.26 -28.12
C ARG A 106 -0.06 -8.86 -26.96
N GLN A 107 -0.05 -8.18 -25.82
CA GLN A 107 -0.89 -8.51 -24.68
C GLN A 107 -2.36 -8.65 -25.08
N GLU A 108 -3.08 -9.57 -24.42
CA GLU A 108 -4.47 -9.90 -24.72
C GLU A 108 -5.40 -8.69 -24.63
N TRP A 109 -5.14 -7.79 -23.67
CA TRP A 109 -5.96 -6.61 -23.42
C TRP A 109 -5.30 -5.34 -23.93
N PHE A 110 -6.11 -4.34 -24.24
CA PHE A 110 -5.72 -2.99 -24.58
C PHE A 110 -6.33 -2.04 -23.55
N PHE A 111 -5.49 -1.33 -22.80
CA PHE A 111 -5.99 -0.38 -21.81
C PHE A 111 -6.59 0.83 -22.52
N VAL A 112 -7.88 1.10 -22.29
CA VAL A 112 -8.58 2.20 -22.96
C VAL A 112 -8.46 3.48 -22.14
N LYS A 113 -9.02 3.50 -20.91
CA LYS A 113 -9.09 4.67 -20.03
C LYS A 113 -9.69 4.31 -18.66
N PHE A 114 -9.62 5.26 -17.73
CA PHE A 114 -10.39 5.22 -16.49
C PHE A 114 -11.76 5.88 -16.66
N LEU A 115 -12.80 5.33 -16.04
CA LEU A 115 -14.19 5.74 -16.18
C LEU A 115 -14.93 5.78 -14.85
N LYS A 116 -15.87 6.72 -14.71
CA LYS A 116 -16.77 6.79 -13.56
C LYS A 116 -17.83 5.69 -13.64
N SER A 117 -18.40 5.33 -12.49
CA SER A 117 -19.49 4.33 -12.39
C SER A 117 -20.72 4.63 -13.25
N THR A 118 -20.93 5.88 -13.64
CA THR A 118 -22.05 6.37 -14.46
C THR A 118 -21.72 6.51 -15.95
N SER A 119 -20.49 6.25 -16.37
CA SER A 119 -20.14 6.21 -17.79
C SER A 119 -20.96 5.11 -18.50
N VAL A 120 -21.30 5.33 -19.76
CA VAL A 120 -22.15 4.39 -20.53
C VAL A 120 -21.50 3.01 -20.61
N GLU A 121 -20.19 2.97 -20.84
CA GLU A 121 -19.41 1.74 -20.93
C GLU A 121 -19.47 0.93 -19.63
N ILE A 122 -19.36 1.59 -18.47
CA ILE A 122 -19.41 0.95 -17.15
C ILE A 122 -20.84 0.61 -16.73
N SER A 123 -21.83 1.39 -17.16
CA SER A 123 -23.23 1.18 -16.77
C SER A 123 -23.82 -0.10 -17.35
N ASN A 124 -23.27 -0.58 -18.48
CA ASN A 124 -23.68 -1.83 -19.12
C ASN A 124 -23.01 -3.08 -18.51
N ILE A 125 -22.04 -2.91 -17.61
CA ILE A 125 -21.34 -4.03 -16.97
C ILE A 125 -22.15 -4.53 -15.77
N PHE A 126 -22.49 -5.82 -15.80
CA PHE A 126 -23.16 -6.48 -14.68
C PHE A 126 -22.66 -7.93 -14.48
N PRO A 127 -22.27 -8.32 -13.26
CA PRO A 127 -22.17 -7.49 -12.05
C PRO A 127 -21.06 -6.45 -12.15
N LYS A 128 -21.22 -5.30 -11.49
CA LYS A 128 -20.12 -4.33 -11.37
C LYS A 128 -19.04 -4.88 -10.44
N PRO A 129 -17.76 -4.81 -10.82
CA PRO A 129 -16.68 -5.30 -9.97
C PRO A 129 -16.57 -4.46 -8.70
N ARG A 130 -16.42 -5.11 -7.55
CA ARG A 130 -16.21 -4.46 -6.25
C ARG A 130 -14.76 -4.00 -6.10
N ARG A 131 -14.51 -3.13 -5.13
CA ARG A 131 -13.15 -2.79 -4.68
C ARG A 131 -12.41 -4.03 -4.14
N ALA A 132 -11.09 -4.06 -4.31
CA ALA A 132 -10.20 -5.04 -3.68
C ALA A 132 -10.41 -5.13 -2.17
N LYS A 133 -10.39 -6.35 -1.64
CA LYS A 133 -10.57 -6.66 -0.23
C LYS A 133 -9.23 -7.07 0.37
N TYR A 134 -8.69 -6.23 1.25
CA TYR A 134 -7.38 -6.46 1.87
C TYR A 134 -7.44 -7.11 3.26
N PHE A 135 -8.61 -7.12 3.89
CA PHE A 135 -8.86 -7.67 5.23
C PHE A 135 -10.28 -8.23 5.29
N ASN A 136 -10.54 -9.15 6.20
CA ASN A 136 -11.86 -9.76 6.38
C ASN A 136 -12.59 -9.22 7.61
N ASP A 137 -11.84 -8.85 8.64
CA ASP A 137 -12.32 -8.31 9.89
C ASP A 137 -11.71 -6.93 10.14
N VAL A 138 -12.54 -5.97 10.55
CA VAL A 138 -12.10 -4.62 10.92
C VAL A 138 -11.15 -4.62 12.12
N HIS A 139 -11.24 -5.63 12.99
CA HIS A 139 -10.31 -5.80 14.10
C HIS A 139 -8.86 -6.06 13.65
N GLU A 140 -8.65 -6.56 12.41
CA GLU A 140 -7.31 -6.71 11.83
C GLU A 140 -6.62 -5.36 11.59
N LEU A 141 -7.40 -4.27 11.49
CA LEU A 141 -6.90 -2.92 11.23
C LEU A 141 -6.56 -2.11 12.49
N ILE A 142 -6.83 -2.66 13.68
CA ILE A 142 -6.60 -1.98 14.95
C ILE A 142 -5.38 -2.60 15.64
N TYR A 143 -4.40 -1.76 15.97
CA TYR A 143 -3.23 -2.20 16.71
C TYR A 143 -3.60 -2.45 18.18
N ASP A 144 -3.26 -3.64 18.68
CA ASP A 144 -3.52 -4.07 20.05
C ASP A 144 -2.33 -3.73 20.94
N TYR A 145 -2.42 -2.63 21.69
CA TYR A 145 -1.30 -2.13 22.50
C TYR A 145 -0.94 -3.02 23.69
N ASP A 146 -1.81 -3.97 24.06
CA ASP A 146 -1.55 -4.91 25.16
C ASP A 146 -0.62 -6.05 24.73
N LEU A 147 -0.48 -6.29 23.43
CA LEU A 147 0.43 -7.31 22.92
C LEU A 147 1.89 -6.88 23.01
N THR A 148 2.77 -7.84 23.28
CA THR A 148 4.22 -7.60 23.29
C THR A 148 4.71 -7.33 21.87
N LEU A 149 5.73 -6.48 21.74
CA LEU A 149 6.42 -6.20 20.49
C LEU A 149 7.85 -6.73 20.60
N ASP A 150 8.21 -7.63 19.70
CA ASP A 150 9.55 -8.21 19.52
C ASP A 150 10.17 -7.64 18.23
N PRO A 151 10.92 -6.52 18.31
CA PRO A 151 11.62 -5.97 17.16
C PRO A 151 12.91 -6.76 16.91
N GLN A 152 13.09 -7.29 15.70
CA GLN A 152 14.34 -7.96 15.32
C GLN A 152 15.46 -6.93 15.05
N LEU A 153 15.87 -6.19 16.08
CA LEU A 153 16.81 -5.07 15.96
C LEU A 153 18.13 -5.48 15.33
N ASP A 154 18.67 -6.66 15.67
CA ASP A 154 19.88 -7.17 15.04
C ASP A 154 19.74 -7.23 13.51
N HIS A 155 18.64 -7.76 13.00
CA HIS A 155 18.37 -7.82 11.56
C HIS A 155 18.15 -6.42 10.96
N ILE A 156 17.38 -5.57 11.65
CA ILE A 156 17.07 -4.20 11.19
C ILE A 156 18.35 -3.35 11.08
N LEU A 157 19.28 -3.49 12.02
CA LEU A 157 20.50 -2.69 12.08
C LEU A 157 21.65 -3.26 11.24
N THR A 158 21.65 -4.57 10.95
CA THR A 158 22.74 -5.21 10.20
C THR A 158 22.45 -5.40 8.71
N ASP A 159 21.19 -5.39 8.30
CA ASP A 159 20.79 -5.45 6.89
C ASP A 159 21.18 -4.17 6.12
N GLU A 160 21.89 -4.33 5.01
CA GLU A 160 22.40 -3.22 4.19
C GLU A 160 21.28 -2.35 3.60
N GLY A 161 20.12 -2.94 3.30
CA GLY A 161 18.96 -2.22 2.78
C GLY A 161 18.36 -1.26 3.81
N ASN A 162 18.35 -1.67 5.09
CA ASN A 162 17.88 -0.84 6.19
C ASN A 162 18.92 0.18 6.66
N LYS A 163 20.21 -0.18 6.72
CA LYS A 163 21.30 0.72 7.18
C LYS A 163 21.31 2.05 6.44
N ASN A 164 21.11 2.01 5.12
CA ASN A 164 21.12 3.21 4.28
C ASN A 164 19.95 4.17 4.57
N ARG A 165 18.92 3.70 5.29
CA ARG A 165 17.75 4.50 5.71
C ARG A 165 17.92 5.08 7.12
N ILE A 166 18.78 4.51 7.95
CA ILE A 166 19.03 5.01 9.31
C ILE A 166 19.75 6.37 9.23
N PRO A 167 19.31 7.41 9.97
CA PRO A 167 19.97 8.71 10.01
C PRO A 167 21.48 8.60 10.27
N GLU A 168 22.28 9.44 9.59
CA GLU A 168 23.75 9.40 9.70
C GLU A 168 24.23 9.60 11.15
N SER A 169 23.54 10.45 11.90
CA SER A 169 23.76 10.72 13.33
C SER A 169 23.72 9.47 14.20
N VAL A 170 23.00 8.43 13.76
CA VAL A 170 22.86 7.14 14.47
C VAL A 170 23.68 6.06 13.78
N ARG A 171 23.71 6.03 12.45
CA ARG A 171 24.37 5.00 11.63
C ARG A 171 25.87 4.87 11.95
N GLY A 172 26.55 5.98 12.26
CA GLY A 172 27.97 6.00 12.60
C GLY A 172 28.31 5.54 14.02
N LEU A 173 27.31 5.29 14.87
CA LEU A 173 27.53 4.92 16.27
C LEU A 173 27.85 3.42 16.41
N PRO A 174 28.48 3.00 17.51
CA PRO A 174 28.62 1.58 17.84
C PRO A 174 27.26 0.87 17.90
N LEU A 175 27.20 -0.40 17.50
CA LEU A 175 25.95 -1.17 17.41
C LEU A 175 25.11 -1.13 18.70
N LEU A 176 25.74 -1.25 19.87
CA LEU A 176 25.04 -1.18 21.16
C LEU A 176 24.34 0.18 21.39
N ALA A 177 24.94 1.28 20.93
CA ALA A 177 24.33 2.60 21.00
C ALA A 177 23.14 2.70 20.03
N GLN A 178 23.28 2.16 18.82
CA GLN A 178 22.16 2.09 17.86
C GLN A 178 20.97 1.30 18.44
N ILE A 179 21.24 0.13 19.04
CA ILE A 179 20.21 -0.69 19.71
C ILE A 179 19.51 0.14 20.80
N SER A 180 20.27 0.80 21.67
CA SER A 180 19.70 1.60 22.77
C SER A 180 18.80 2.73 22.28
N ILE A 181 19.18 3.41 21.18
CA ILE A 181 18.38 4.48 20.57
C ILE A 181 17.09 3.90 19.97
N PHE A 182 17.18 2.79 19.24
CA PHE A 182 16.00 2.13 18.67
C PHE A 182 15.04 1.62 19.74
N GLU A 183 15.55 1.02 20.81
CA GLU A 183 14.72 0.60 21.96
C GLU A 183 14.00 1.80 22.57
N GLY A 184 14.70 2.92 22.79
CA GLY A 184 14.11 4.17 23.27
C GLY A 184 13.01 4.70 22.36
N ALA A 185 13.27 4.75 21.05
CA ALA A 185 12.31 5.19 20.04
C ALA A 185 11.06 4.29 20.01
N ILE A 186 11.23 2.97 20.09
CA ILE A 186 10.14 2.00 20.14
C ILE A 186 9.32 2.16 21.42
N GLN A 187 9.95 2.35 22.57
CA GLN A 187 9.21 2.59 23.83
C GLN A 187 8.40 3.89 23.76
N LEU A 188 8.95 4.95 23.15
CA LEU A 188 8.22 6.19 22.93
C LEU A 188 7.03 5.98 21.97
N ALA A 189 7.23 5.25 20.87
CA ALA A 189 6.16 4.91 19.93
C ALA A 189 5.03 4.14 20.63
N LYS A 190 5.36 3.11 21.44
CA LYS A 190 4.38 2.35 22.23
C LYS A 190 3.56 3.24 23.17
N LYS A 191 4.20 4.19 23.87
CA LYS A 191 3.51 5.17 24.73
C LYS A 191 2.57 6.09 23.92
N LYS A 192 2.99 6.52 22.73
CA LYS A 192 2.13 7.33 21.84
C LYS A 192 0.92 6.53 21.35
N ILE A 193 1.12 5.25 20.99
CA ILE A 193 0.06 4.35 20.51
C ILE A 193 -0.95 4.04 21.63
N SER A 194 -0.49 3.79 22.85
CA SER A 194 -1.41 3.55 23.97
C SER A 194 -2.24 4.80 24.32
N ALA A 195 -1.70 6.00 24.08
CA ALA A 195 -2.45 7.24 24.23
C ALA A 195 -3.41 7.53 23.06
N ASN A 196 -3.08 7.08 21.84
CA ASN A 196 -3.89 7.29 20.65
C ASN A 196 -3.74 6.12 19.66
N TYR A 197 -4.80 5.32 19.54
CA TYR A 197 -4.84 4.12 18.69
C TYR A 197 -4.60 4.42 17.19
N LYS A 198 -4.80 5.66 16.73
CA LYS A 198 -4.55 6.07 15.34
C LYS A 198 -3.07 6.22 14.99
N VAL A 199 -2.17 6.23 15.99
CA VAL A 199 -0.73 6.40 15.76
C VAL A 199 -0.16 5.22 14.97
N ALA A 200 -0.58 3.99 15.29
CA ALA A 200 -0.21 2.82 14.51
C ALA A 200 -1.06 2.78 13.24
N VAL A 201 -0.42 2.93 12.07
CA VAL A 201 -1.13 2.96 10.79
C VAL A 201 -1.13 1.55 10.18
N PRO A 202 -2.29 0.96 9.85
CA PRO A 202 -2.32 -0.32 9.17
C PRO A 202 -1.81 -0.17 7.72
N GLN A 203 -1.15 -1.22 7.22
CA GLN A 203 -0.72 -1.36 5.83
C GLN A 203 -1.02 -2.76 5.33
N TYR A 204 -1.09 -2.94 4.01
CA TYR A 204 -1.12 -4.28 3.41
C TYR A 204 0.22 -4.61 2.78
N TYR A 205 0.83 -5.71 3.21
CA TYR A 205 2.13 -6.14 2.68
C TYR A 205 2.27 -7.68 2.72
N ASN A 206 2.74 -8.26 1.62
CA ASN A 206 2.95 -9.71 1.46
C ASN A 206 1.77 -10.57 1.94
N GLY A 207 0.57 -10.27 1.43
CA GLY A 207 -0.61 -11.10 1.65
C GLY A 207 -1.35 -10.90 2.97
N GLY A 208 -0.96 -9.91 3.79
CA GLY A 208 -1.65 -9.65 5.05
C GLY A 208 -1.47 -8.26 5.60
N VAL A 209 -2.26 -7.95 6.63
CA VAL A 209 -2.19 -6.67 7.35
C VAL A 209 -0.93 -6.65 8.23
N GLN A 210 -0.24 -5.51 8.18
CA GLN A 210 0.84 -5.15 9.09
C GLN A 210 0.56 -3.74 9.65
N PHE A 211 1.34 -3.33 10.63
CA PHE A 211 1.25 -2.00 11.21
C PHE A 211 2.57 -1.25 11.02
N LEU A 212 2.45 0.06 10.88
CA LEU A 212 3.52 1.02 10.74
C LEU A 212 3.61 1.83 12.03
N LEU A 213 4.75 1.73 12.71
CA LEU A 213 4.99 2.48 13.94
C LEU A 213 6.03 3.58 13.68
N PRO A 214 5.74 4.84 14.02
CA PRO A 214 6.66 5.94 13.80
C PRO A 214 7.84 5.88 14.77
N LEU A 215 9.07 5.91 14.25
CA LEU A 215 10.28 5.98 15.04
C LEU A 215 10.99 7.33 14.82
N ALA A 216 11.10 8.09 15.89
CA ALA A 216 11.97 9.26 15.97
C ALA A 216 13.32 8.79 16.51
N ILE A 217 14.33 8.76 15.65
CA ILE A 217 15.63 8.11 15.93
C ILE A 217 16.77 9.11 15.79
N ASP A 218 16.63 10.14 14.94
CA ASP A 218 17.63 11.19 14.82
C ASP A 218 17.74 11.99 16.12
N ILE A 219 18.90 11.87 16.77
CA ILE A 219 19.22 12.58 18.00
C ILE A 219 19.23 14.10 17.84
N ASN A 220 19.38 14.61 16.61
CA ASN A 220 19.35 16.04 16.32
C ASN A 220 17.93 16.56 16.12
N SER A 221 16.97 15.67 15.85
CA SER A 221 15.61 16.00 15.43
C SER A 221 14.57 15.11 16.15
N PRO A 222 14.52 15.09 17.50
CA PRO A 222 13.75 14.10 18.27
C PRO A 222 12.22 14.17 18.08
N GLU A 223 11.71 15.21 17.42
CA GLU A 223 10.30 15.36 17.06
C GLU A 223 9.97 14.86 15.65
N SER A 224 10.99 14.68 14.80
CA SER A 224 10.86 14.16 13.43
C SER A 224 10.66 12.65 13.45
N ILE A 225 9.86 12.13 12.51
CA ILE A 225 9.79 10.69 12.26
C ILE A 225 10.75 10.38 11.12
N ASP A 226 11.81 9.66 11.43
CA ASP A 226 12.90 9.40 10.48
C ASP A 226 12.78 8.01 9.85
N LEU A 227 12.17 7.08 10.59
CA LEU A 227 11.98 5.70 10.18
C LEU A 227 10.62 5.19 10.63
N VAL A 228 10.11 4.20 9.91
CA VAL A 228 8.85 3.56 10.22
C VAL A 228 9.05 2.06 10.41
N LEU A 229 8.78 1.58 11.63
CA LEU A 229 8.89 0.15 11.93
C LEU A 229 7.66 -0.59 11.40
N ALA A 230 7.87 -1.53 10.48
CA ALA A 230 6.83 -2.44 10.02
C ALA A 230 6.74 -3.65 10.97
N VAL A 231 5.56 -3.85 11.57
CA VAL A 231 5.29 -4.93 12.51
C VAL A 231 4.09 -5.78 12.09
N LYS A 232 4.17 -7.10 12.27
CA LYS A 232 3.06 -8.03 11.97
C LYS A 232 2.60 -8.71 13.24
N LYS A 233 1.29 -8.91 13.38
CA LYS A 233 0.72 -9.77 14.43
C LYS A 233 1.00 -11.24 14.09
N ILE A 234 1.57 -11.98 15.02
CA ILE A 234 1.95 -13.38 14.86
C ILE A 234 1.37 -14.18 16.01
N GLU A 235 0.85 -15.37 15.69
CA GLU A 235 0.49 -16.37 16.68
C GLU A 235 1.73 -17.18 17.09
N SER A 236 2.01 -17.24 18.38
CA SER A 236 3.07 -18.07 18.94
C SER A 236 2.69 -19.55 18.92
N THR A 237 3.67 -20.42 19.14
CA THR A 237 3.45 -21.86 19.30
C THR A 237 2.56 -22.22 20.50
N THR A 238 2.34 -21.27 21.42
CA THR A 238 1.46 -21.43 22.59
C THR A 238 0.04 -20.92 22.37
N GLY A 239 -0.30 -20.43 21.17
CA GLY A 239 -1.60 -19.83 20.86
C GLY A 239 -1.75 -18.37 21.29
N ASN A 240 -0.75 -17.79 21.97
CA ASN A 240 -0.74 -16.36 22.30
C ASN A 240 -0.27 -15.50 21.12
N TYR A 241 -0.80 -14.29 20.98
CA TYR A 241 -0.39 -13.35 19.94
C TYR A 241 0.68 -12.36 20.44
N TYR A 242 1.56 -11.95 19.53
CA TYR A 242 2.53 -10.88 19.74
C TYR A 242 2.81 -10.16 18.41
N TYR A 243 3.40 -8.98 18.47
CA TYR A 243 3.90 -8.28 17.29
C TYR A 243 5.37 -8.57 17.06
N LYS A 244 5.73 -8.81 15.80
CA LYS A 244 7.11 -8.96 15.37
C LYS A 244 7.49 -7.86 14.39
N GLY A 245 8.57 -7.13 14.67
CA GLY A 245 9.11 -6.09 13.80
C GLY A 245 10.19 -6.64 12.86
N PHE A 246 10.04 -6.44 11.56
CA PHE A 246 10.90 -7.05 10.54
C PHE A 246 11.86 -6.09 9.85
N THR A 247 11.44 -4.84 9.62
CA THR A 247 12.16 -3.87 8.80
C THR A 247 11.80 -2.44 9.20
N ALA A 248 12.71 -1.52 8.92
CA ALA A 248 12.49 -0.08 9.01
C ALA A 248 12.33 0.49 7.59
N LEU A 249 11.22 1.18 7.35
CA LEU A 249 10.85 1.79 6.09
C LEU A 249 11.11 3.29 6.13
N THR A 250 11.30 3.90 4.96
CA THR A 250 11.19 5.35 4.81
C THR A 250 9.73 5.78 4.85
N MET A 251 9.48 7.08 4.98
CA MET A 251 8.13 7.64 4.99
C MET A 251 7.38 7.38 3.67
N ASP A 252 8.06 7.57 2.54
CA ASP A 252 7.51 7.31 1.19
C ASP A 252 7.08 5.83 1.03
N MET A 253 7.92 4.89 1.51
CA MET A 253 7.60 3.45 1.46
C MET A 253 6.41 3.11 2.35
N ALA A 254 6.40 3.64 3.57
CA ALA A 254 5.33 3.43 4.53
C ALA A 254 3.98 3.97 4.01
N TYR A 255 3.99 5.18 3.45
CA TYR A 255 2.79 5.80 2.87
C TYR A 255 2.25 4.97 1.70
N ASN A 256 3.13 4.56 0.78
CA ASN A 256 2.75 3.75 -0.38
C ASN A 256 2.01 2.46 0.02
N ASN A 257 2.53 1.74 1.03
CA ASN A 257 1.90 0.50 1.49
C ASN A 257 0.59 0.75 2.27
N ALA A 258 0.54 1.79 3.10
CA ALA A 258 -0.67 2.14 3.85
C ALA A 258 -1.81 2.59 2.93
N ARG A 259 -1.48 3.29 1.83
CA ARG A 259 -2.48 3.85 0.92
C ARG A 259 -3.33 2.79 0.22
N LEU A 260 -2.85 1.54 0.13
CA LEU A 260 -3.63 0.41 -0.39
C LEU A 260 -4.92 0.17 0.41
N LEU A 261 -4.86 0.33 1.74
CA LEU A 261 -6.00 0.08 2.61
C LEU A 261 -7.00 1.25 2.59
N ALA A 262 -6.51 2.47 2.78
CA ALA A 262 -7.35 3.66 2.83
C ALA A 262 -6.54 4.92 2.50
N LYS A 263 -7.25 6.01 2.17
CA LYS A 263 -6.67 7.35 2.25
C LYS A 263 -6.16 7.57 3.67
N ILE A 264 -4.91 8.01 3.79
CA ILE A 264 -4.23 8.11 5.08
C ILE A 264 -4.66 9.41 5.76
N ASP A 265 -5.30 9.28 6.92
CA ASP A 265 -5.67 10.39 7.82
C ASP A 265 -4.83 10.29 9.11
N SER A 266 -3.51 10.40 8.95
CA SER A 266 -2.52 10.32 10.03
C SER A 266 -1.88 11.69 10.25
N ASP A 267 -1.60 12.00 11.51
CA ASP A 267 -0.91 13.24 11.89
C ASP A 267 0.56 13.24 11.48
N TRP A 268 1.17 12.06 11.37
CA TRP A 268 2.61 11.91 11.14
C TRP A 268 2.94 11.26 9.78
N LEU A 269 2.09 10.36 9.26
CA LEU A 269 2.35 9.67 7.99
C LEU A 269 1.79 10.46 6.81
N ARG A 270 2.64 11.30 6.21
CA ARG A 270 2.26 12.20 5.12
C ARG A 270 3.37 12.26 4.07
N VAL A 271 3.00 12.09 2.80
CA VAL A 271 3.81 12.53 1.64
C VAL A 271 3.45 13.94 1.25
#